data_AF-A0A3N5SHD2-F1
#
_entry.id   AF-A0A3N5SHD2-F1
#
_cell.length_a   1.000
_cell.length_b   1.000
_cell.length_c   1.000
_cell.angle_alpha   90.00
_cell.angle_beta   90.00
_cell.angle_gamma   90.00
#
_symmetry.space_group_name_H-M   'P 1'
#
loop_
_entity.id
_entity.type
_entity.pdbx_description
1 polymer ?
#
loop_
_entity_poly.entity_id
_entity_poly.type
_entity_poly.pdbx_seq_one_letter_code
_entity_poly.pdbx_strand_id
1 'polypeptide(L)'
;METGIGTVVKVFGMYSTVLYEGKRINCVLRGKMRREKSVRKYSDPVAVGDLARIELDREGTGVISEILPRKNVFSRKEKGRTRKEDAIAANLDRIVIMQSFDNPRLNLRFFDRLSVRARKDGIPMLLCINKRDLAEKGDVTRVMEYYDNAPIDLAVVSARTGEG
;
A
#
# COMPACT_ATOMS: atom_id res chain seq x y z
N MET A 1 11.16 17.20 24.93
CA MET A 1 10.45 16.92 23.66
C MET A 1 9.55 15.75 23.96
N GLU A 2 8.27 15.89 23.66
CA GLU A 2 7.33 14.78 23.80
C GLU A 2 7.66 13.74 22.74
N THR A 3 7.59 12.45 23.09
CA THR A 3 7.91 11.36 22.16
C THR A 3 6.75 10.39 22.10
N GLY A 4 6.44 9.93 20.89
CA GLY A 4 5.28 9.10 20.63
C GLY A 4 5.48 8.19 19.42
N ILE A 5 4.61 7.20 19.27
CA ILE A 5 4.56 6.33 18.09
C ILE A 5 3.27 6.64 17.34
N GLY A 6 3.41 6.99 16.07
CA GLY A 6 2.27 7.24 15.18
C GLY A 6 2.41 6.53 13.85
N THR A 7 1.37 6.62 13.03
CA THR A 7 1.34 6.01 11.69
C THR A 7 1.56 7.06 10.62
N VAL A 8 2.48 6.83 9.70
CA VAL A 8 2.68 7.69 8.54
C VAL A 8 1.47 7.56 7.62
N VAL A 9 0.71 8.64 7.43
CA VAL A 9 -0.51 8.66 6.59
C VAL A 9 -0.31 9.40 5.26
N LYS A 10 0.79 10.14 5.13
CA LYS A 10 1.16 10.86 3.90
C LYS A 10 2.67 11.02 3.82
N VAL A 11 3.23 10.84 2.63
CA VAL A 11 4.61 11.18 2.30
C VAL A 11 4.60 12.14 1.11
N PHE A 12 5.24 13.30 1.24
CA PHE A 12 5.32 14.32 0.20
C PHE A 12 6.66 15.05 0.25
N GLY A 13 7.57 14.68 -0.66
CA GLY A 13 8.91 15.25 -0.71
C GLY A 13 9.68 14.97 0.60
N MET A 14 10.12 16.03 1.27
CA MET A 14 10.85 15.91 2.55
C MET A 14 9.93 15.71 3.76
N TYR A 15 8.63 16.00 3.62
CA TYR A 15 7.66 15.99 4.71
C TYR A 15 6.85 14.69 4.72
N SER A 16 6.61 14.18 5.93
CA SER A 16 5.72 13.04 6.17
C SER A 16 4.69 13.44 7.21
N THR A 17 3.40 13.22 6.94
CA THR A 17 2.35 13.44 7.94
C THR A 17 2.17 12.17 8.76
N VAL A 18 2.34 12.28 10.07
CA VAL A 18 2.14 11.19 11.03
C VAL A 18 0.83 11.42 11.79
N LEU A 19 -0.03 10.41 11.82
CA LEU A 19 -1.21 10.36 12.68
C LEU A 19 -0.79 9.87 14.07
N TYR A 20 -0.87 10.74 15.06
CA TYR A 20 -0.53 10.47 16.45
C TYR A 20 -1.65 11.02 17.33
N GLU A 21 -2.25 10.17 18.17
CA GLU A 21 -3.37 10.54 19.07
C GLU A 21 -4.50 11.31 18.38
N GLY A 22 -4.88 10.88 17.17
CA GLY A 22 -5.93 11.51 16.37
C GLY A 22 -5.52 12.84 15.69
N LYS A 23 -4.31 13.34 15.94
CA LYS A 23 -3.77 14.56 15.32
C LYS A 23 -2.85 14.21 14.16
N ARG A 24 -2.90 15.04 13.11
CA ARG A 24 -2.00 14.96 11.94
C ARG A 24 -0.83 15.91 12.16
N ILE A 25 0.37 15.34 12.28
CA ILE A 25 1.59 16.09 12.59
C ILE A 25 2.50 16.03 11.37
N ASN A 26 2.94 17.18 10.89
CA ASN A 26 3.93 17.22 9.82
C ASN A 26 5.31 16.99 10.41
N CYS A 27 6.00 15.97 9.89
CA CYS A 27 7.29 15.56 10.37
C CYS A 27 8.34 15.55 9.25
N VAL A 28 9.58 15.75 9.64
CA VAL A 28 10.74 15.53 8.77
C VAL A 28 11.54 14.33 9.26
N LEU A 29 12.15 13.58 8.34
CA LEU A 29 13.02 12.47 8.72
C LEU A 29 14.34 12.99 9.27
N ARG A 30 14.76 12.50 10.43
CA ARG A 30 16.09 12.80 10.99
C ARG A 30 17.18 12.41 9.99
N GLY A 31 18.02 13.37 9.59
CA GLY A 31 18.96 13.20 8.47
C GLY A 31 19.90 11.98 8.55
N LYS A 32 20.29 11.55 9.76
CA LYS A 32 21.13 10.36 9.97
C LYS A 32 20.44 9.06 9.53
N MET A 33 19.10 8.99 9.59
CA MET A 33 18.30 7.81 9.25
C MET A 33 18.44 7.38 7.78
N ARG A 34 18.71 8.33 6.87
CA ARG A 34 18.85 8.03 5.43
C ARG A 34 19.99 7.04 5.11
N ARG A 35 20.92 6.82 6.05
CA ARG A 35 22.08 5.94 5.89
C ARG A 35 21.92 4.58 6.56
N GLU A 36 20.84 4.38 7.33
CA GLU A 36 20.63 3.16 8.09
C GLU A 36 20.37 1.96 7.18
N LYS A 37 20.99 0.82 7.50
CA LYS A 37 20.92 -0.40 6.66
C LYS A 37 19.48 -0.87 6.45
N SER A 38 18.60 -0.72 7.46
CA SER A 38 17.19 -1.10 7.44
C SER A 38 16.40 -0.44 6.31
N VAL A 39 16.70 0.83 6.03
CA VAL A 39 15.97 1.65 5.05
C VAL A 39 16.78 1.98 3.79
N ARG A 40 18.10 1.75 3.78
CA ARG A 40 19.00 2.08 2.65
C ARG A 40 18.68 1.36 1.34
N LYS A 41 18.02 0.20 1.41
CA LYS A 41 17.55 -0.53 0.21
C LYS A 41 16.41 0.21 -0.52
N TYR A 42 15.77 1.16 0.15
CA TYR A 42 14.69 1.95 -0.43
C TYR A 42 15.21 3.27 -1.01
N SER A 43 14.51 3.78 -2.03
CA SER A 43 14.72 5.12 -2.59
C SER A 43 14.32 6.18 -1.57
N ASP A 44 13.14 6.03 -0.97
CA ASP A 44 12.69 6.76 0.21
C ASP A 44 12.69 5.86 1.45
N PRO A 45 13.36 6.26 2.54
CA PRO A 45 13.31 5.53 3.81
C PRO A 45 11.92 5.49 4.46
N VAL A 46 11.02 6.43 4.16
CA VAL A 46 9.68 6.51 4.77
C VAL A 46 8.61 6.14 3.75
N ALA A 47 7.66 5.29 4.16
CA ALA A 47 6.50 4.91 3.37
C ALA A 47 5.19 5.15 4.15
N VAL A 48 4.09 5.34 3.42
CA VAL A 48 2.76 5.35 4.04
C VAL A 48 2.49 4.00 4.70
N GLY A 49 1.89 4.03 5.90
CA GLY A 49 1.65 2.87 6.75
C GLY A 49 2.83 2.53 7.68
N ASP A 50 3.98 3.19 7.56
CA ASP A 50 5.05 3.03 8.55
C ASP A 50 4.59 3.43 9.95
N LEU A 51 4.96 2.62 10.93
CA LEU A 51 4.94 3.04 12.33
C LEU A 51 6.23 3.81 12.60
N ALA A 52 6.10 5.05 13.03
CA ALA A 52 7.21 5.97 13.21
C ALA A 52 7.25 6.47 14.65
N ARG A 53 8.45 6.43 15.24
CA ARG A 53 8.71 7.18 16.47
C ARG A 53 8.93 8.64 16.09
N ILE A 54 8.18 9.53 16.73
CA ILE A 54 8.25 10.96 16.51
C ILE A 54 8.67 11.69 17.79
N GLU A 55 9.47 12.73 17.62
CA GLU A 55 9.79 13.71 18.65
C GLU A 55 9.10 15.03 18.28
N LEU A 56 8.22 15.52 19.15
CA LEU A 56 7.48 16.76 18.94
C LEU A 56 8.28 17.97 19.43
N ASP A 57 8.27 19.02 18.61
CA ASP A 57 8.73 20.34 19.02
C ASP A 57 7.61 21.14 19.71
N ARG A 58 7.94 22.35 20.19
CA ARG A 58 6.97 23.25 20.82
C ARG A 58 6.06 23.97 19.81
N GLU A 59 6.37 23.89 18.52
CA GLU A 59 5.71 24.59 17.42
C GLU A 59 4.68 23.70 16.68
N GLY A 60 4.51 22.46 17.12
CA GLY A 60 3.55 21.51 16.56
C GLY A 60 4.06 20.75 15.34
N THR A 61 5.36 20.80 15.03
CA THR A 61 6.00 19.93 14.04
C THR A 61 6.76 18.80 14.73
N GLY A 62 7.17 17.79 13.95
CA GLY A 62 7.84 16.62 14.50
C GLY A 62 9.07 16.19 13.72
N VAL A 63 9.91 15.41 14.39
CA VAL A 63 11.03 14.71 13.75
C VAL A 63 10.78 13.22 13.86
N ILE A 64 10.77 12.52 12.71
CA ILE A 64 10.79 11.06 12.71
C ILE A 64 12.19 10.62 13.13
N SER A 65 12.28 10.04 14.32
CA SER A 65 13.52 9.58 14.93
C SER A 65 13.82 8.11 14.63
N GLU A 66 12.79 7.32 14.31
CA GLU A 66 12.90 5.89 14.03
C GLU A 66 11.72 5.43 13.15
N ILE A 67 12.00 4.54 12.19
CA ILE A 67 10.97 3.74 11.52
C ILE A 67 10.98 2.35 12.15
N LEU A 68 9.87 1.95 12.75
CA LEU A 68 9.74 0.66 13.42
C LEU A 68 9.72 -0.49 12.40
N PRO A 69 10.03 -1.73 12.82
CA PRO A 69 10.02 -2.89 11.93
C PRO A 69 8.69 -3.05 11.18
N ARG A 70 8.76 -3.22 9.87
CA ARG A 70 7.59 -3.40 9.00
C ARG A 70 7.14 -4.87 9.03
N LYS A 71 5.85 -5.15 9.25
CA LYS A 71 5.29 -6.52 9.12
C LYS A 71 5.33 -7.03 7.68
N ASN A 72 5.12 -6.13 6.73
CA ASN A 72 5.21 -6.37 5.29
C ASN A 72 5.42 -5.04 4.55
N VAL A 73 5.85 -5.12 3.29
CA VAL A 73 6.10 -3.96 2.43
C VAL A 73 5.65 -4.27 1.02
N PHE A 74 4.78 -3.44 0.47
CA PHE A 74 4.48 -3.48 -0.97
C PHE A 74 5.40 -2.49 -1.69
N SER A 75 6.33 -3.02 -2.49
CA SER A 75 7.34 -2.21 -3.19
C SER A 75 7.44 -2.57 -4.67
N ARG A 76 7.95 -1.61 -5.45
CA ARG A 76 8.33 -1.78 -6.85
C ARG A 76 9.81 -1.45 -7.05
N LYS A 77 10.37 -1.91 -8.17
CA LYS A 77 11.71 -1.48 -8.57
C LYS A 77 11.71 0.02 -8.91
N GLU A 78 12.68 0.77 -8.41
CA GLU A 78 12.85 2.18 -8.73
C GLU A 78 13.08 2.36 -10.25
N LYS A 79 12.50 3.41 -10.84
CA LYS A 79 12.70 3.78 -12.25
C LYS A 79 14.06 4.48 -12.38
N GLY A 80 15.17 3.74 -12.28
CA GLY A 80 16.51 4.33 -12.31
C GLY A 80 17.64 3.32 -12.47
N ARG A 81 18.89 3.82 -12.40
CA ARG A 81 20.13 3.00 -12.46
C ARG A 81 20.48 2.34 -11.13
N THR A 82 19.77 2.66 -10.06
CA THR A 82 19.93 2.11 -8.72
C THR A 82 19.26 0.73 -8.63
N ARG A 83 19.84 -0.19 -7.85
CA ARG A 83 19.20 -1.48 -7.49
C ARG A 83 18.21 -1.33 -6.31
N LYS A 84 17.66 -0.12 -6.11
CA LYS A 84 16.80 0.20 -4.98
C LYS A 84 15.34 -0.10 -5.29
N GLU A 85 14.56 -0.26 -4.22
CA GLU A 85 13.12 -0.42 -4.29
C GLU A 85 12.40 0.87 -3.86
N ASP A 86 11.30 1.22 -4.51
CA ASP A 86 10.36 2.21 -4.01
C ASP A 86 9.35 1.48 -3.12
N ALA A 87 9.38 1.74 -1.81
CA ALA A 87 8.32 1.29 -0.91
C ALA A 87 7.06 2.13 -1.20
N ILE A 88 6.00 1.50 -1.69
CA ILE A 88 4.73 2.17 -1.98
C ILE A 88 3.94 2.34 -0.68
N ALA A 89 3.85 1.25 0.09
CA ALA A 89 3.23 1.24 1.40
C ALA A 89 3.80 0.10 2.27
N ALA A 90 3.67 0.25 3.58
CA ALA A 90 4.10 -0.71 4.58
C ALA A 90 2.94 -1.07 5.51
N ASN A 91 3.09 -2.19 6.22
CA ASN A 91 2.16 -2.63 7.26
C ASN A 91 0.72 -2.78 6.78
N LEU A 92 0.54 -3.30 5.57
CA LEU A 92 -0.76 -3.55 4.97
C LEU A 92 -1.43 -4.78 5.57
N ASP A 93 -2.73 -4.68 5.86
CA ASP A 93 -3.55 -5.85 6.21
C ASP A 93 -4.09 -6.57 4.98
N ARG A 94 -4.35 -5.81 3.89
CA ARG A 94 -4.85 -6.35 2.63
C ARG A 94 -4.54 -5.42 1.47
N ILE A 95 -4.41 -5.97 0.26
CA ILE A 95 -4.46 -5.22 -1.00
C ILE A 95 -5.77 -5.55 -1.70
N VAL A 96 -6.54 -4.52 -2.07
CA VAL A 96 -7.72 -4.68 -2.92
C VAL A 96 -7.36 -4.23 -4.33
N ILE A 97 -7.42 -5.15 -5.28
CA ILE A 97 -7.17 -4.85 -6.69
C ILE A 97 -8.50 -4.63 -7.36
N MET A 98 -8.76 -3.38 -7.71
CA MET A 98 -9.96 -2.97 -8.43
C MET A 98 -9.79 -3.24 -9.92
N GLN A 99 -10.74 -3.96 -10.50
CA GLN A 99 -10.93 -4.14 -11.93
C GLN A 99 -12.37 -3.82 -12.32
N SER A 100 -12.70 -3.84 -13.60
CA SER A 100 -14.07 -3.64 -14.09
C SER A 100 -14.40 -4.63 -15.20
N PHE A 101 -15.69 -5.00 -15.31
CA PHE A 101 -16.17 -5.74 -16.49
C PHE A 101 -16.10 -4.91 -17.76
N ASP A 102 -16.28 -3.59 -17.64
CA ASP A 102 -16.29 -2.69 -18.78
C ASP A 102 -15.58 -1.35 -18.51
N ASN A 103 -15.01 -0.74 -19.56
CA ASN A 103 -14.40 0.58 -19.56
C ASN A 103 -13.45 0.90 -18.38
N PRO A 104 -12.25 0.27 -18.30
CA PRO A 104 -11.69 -0.73 -19.23
C PRO A 104 -12.17 -2.16 -18.93
N ARG A 105 -12.04 -3.06 -19.91
CA ARG A 105 -12.28 -4.49 -19.69
C ARG A 105 -11.26 -5.09 -18.72
N LEU A 106 -11.67 -6.16 -18.07
CA LEU A 106 -10.91 -6.92 -17.10
C LEU A 106 -9.54 -7.37 -17.64
N ASN A 107 -8.50 -7.18 -16.83
CA ASN A 107 -7.15 -7.65 -17.13
C ASN A 107 -6.66 -8.61 -16.04
N LEU A 108 -6.98 -9.90 -16.17
CA LEU A 108 -6.61 -10.92 -15.19
C LEU A 108 -5.09 -11.05 -15.02
N ARG A 109 -4.33 -10.92 -16.11
CA ARG A 109 -2.85 -10.94 -16.05
C ARG A 109 -2.25 -9.83 -15.19
N PHE A 110 -2.92 -8.68 -15.08
CA PHE A 110 -2.52 -7.62 -14.16
C PHE A 110 -2.67 -8.06 -12.71
N PHE A 111 -3.81 -8.65 -12.36
CA PHE A 111 -4.05 -9.21 -11.03
C PHE A 111 -3.03 -10.32 -10.72
N ASP A 112 -2.80 -11.25 -11.64
CA ASP A 112 -1.86 -12.37 -11.45
C ASP A 112 -0.45 -11.89 -11.09
N ARG A 113 0.05 -10.87 -11.80
CA ARG A 113 1.38 -10.32 -11.52
C ARG A 113 1.45 -9.65 -10.15
N LEU A 114 0.39 -8.96 -9.74
CA LEU A 114 0.32 -8.34 -8.42
C LEU A 114 0.16 -9.39 -7.31
N SER A 115 -0.57 -10.48 -7.56
CA SER A 115 -0.79 -11.55 -6.59
C SER A 115 0.49 -12.28 -6.24
N VAL A 116 1.34 -12.55 -7.22
CA VAL A 116 2.69 -13.09 -6.99
C VAL A 116 3.51 -12.14 -6.11
N ARG A 117 3.45 -10.82 -6.36
CA ARG A 117 4.21 -9.84 -5.56
C ARG A 117 3.70 -9.77 -4.12
N ALA A 118 2.39 -9.61 -3.93
CA ALA A 118 1.79 -9.48 -2.62
C ALA A 118 1.98 -10.75 -1.78
N ARG A 119 1.83 -11.95 -2.38
CA ARG A 119 2.10 -13.22 -1.70
C ARG A 119 3.54 -13.36 -1.26
N LYS A 120 4.51 -12.95 -2.09
CA LYS A 120 5.93 -12.94 -1.73
C LYS A 120 6.19 -12.10 -0.47
N ASP A 121 5.46 -10.99 -0.32
CA ASP A 121 5.58 -10.09 0.82
C ASP A 121 4.57 -10.40 1.96
N GLY A 122 3.83 -11.51 1.87
CA GLY A 122 2.90 -11.97 2.91
C GLY A 122 1.65 -11.10 3.08
N ILE A 123 1.20 -10.44 2.01
CA ILE A 123 0.05 -9.53 2.04
C ILE A 123 -1.18 -10.22 1.41
N PRO A 124 -2.26 -10.45 2.17
CA PRO A 124 -3.53 -10.95 1.61
C PRO A 124 -4.08 -10.05 0.52
N MET A 125 -4.75 -10.61 -0.48
CA MET A 125 -5.34 -9.83 -1.56
C MET A 125 -6.77 -10.21 -1.89
N LEU A 126 -7.54 -9.20 -2.32
CA LEU A 126 -8.89 -9.33 -2.85
C LEU A 126 -8.91 -8.81 -4.29
N LEU A 127 -9.36 -9.64 -5.24
CA LEU A 127 -9.78 -9.17 -6.56
C LEU A 127 -11.20 -8.62 -6.43
N CYS A 128 -11.37 -7.31 -6.64
CA CYS A 128 -12.68 -6.68 -6.64
C CYS A 128 -13.02 -6.23 -8.06
N ILE A 129 -14.01 -6.87 -8.69
CA ILE A 129 -14.45 -6.56 -10.04
C ILE A 129 -15.73 -5.73 -9.96
N ASN A 130 -15.61 -4.45 -10.30
CA ASN A 130 -16.70 -3.49 -10.29
C ASN A 130 -17.46 -3.51 -11.63
N LYS A 131 -18.59 -2.79 -11.66
CA LYS A 131 -19.49 -2.63 -12.81
C LYS A 131 -20.17 -3.93 -13.23
N ARG A 132 -20.57 -4.73 -12.24
CA ARG A 132 -21.38 -5.94 -12.46
C ARG A 132 -22.63 -5.69 -13.29
N ASP A 133 -23.23 -4.51 -13.17
CA ASP A 133 -24.38 -4.07 -13.99
C ASP A 133 -24.08 -4.00 -15.50
N LEU A 134 -22.80 -3.97 -15.88
CA LEU A 134 -22.32 -3.96 -17.27
C LEU A 134 -21.70 -5.29 -17.69
N ALA A 135 -21.76 -6.34 -16.87
CA ALA A 135 -21.19 -7.64 -17.20
C ALA A 135 -22.01 -8.33 -18.30
N GLU A 136 -21.32 -8.92 -19.28
CA GLU A 136 -21.93 -9.75 -20.31
C GLU A 136 -22.25 -11.15 -19.74
N LYS A 137 -23.17 -11.87 -20.40
CA LYS A 137 -23.52 -13.24 -20.00
C LYS A 137 -22.26 -14.12 -20.04
N GLY A 138 -21.89 -14.67 -18.89
CA GLY A 138 -20.75 -15.57 -18.73
C GLY A 138 -19.45 -14.91 -18.27
N ASP A 139 -19.39 -13.56 -18.16
CA ASP A 139 -18.18 -12.88 -17.68
C ASP A 139 -17.77 -13.33 -16.28
N VAL A 140 -18.72 -13.39 -15.36
CA VAL A 140 -18.47 -13.84 -13.97
C VAL A 140 -18.00 -15.30 -13.97
N THR A 141 -18.69 -16.18 -14.70
CA THR A 141 -18.33 -17.59 -14.83
C THR A 141 -16.90 -17.75 -15.34
N ARG A 142 -16.52 -17.00 -16.37
CA ARG A 142 -15.15 -17.02 -16.92
C ARG A 142 -14.09 -16.65 -15.88
N VAL A 143 -14.37 -15.69 -15.00
CA VAL A 143 -13.44 -15.32 -13.93
C VAL A 143 -13.32 -16.44 -12.89
N MET A 144 -14.45 -17.02 -12.49
CA MET A 144 -14.47 -18.14 -11.56
C MET A 144 -13.70 -19.34 -12.11
N GLU A 145 -13.92 -19.70 -13.37
CA GLU A 145 -13.19 -20.77 -14.06
C GLU A 145 -11.69 -20.48 -14.17
N TYR A 146 -11.30 -19.23 -14.47
CA TYR A 146 -9.89 -18.85 -14.59
C TYR A 146 -9.13 -19.02 -13.26
N TYR A 147 -9.79 -18.81 -12.14
CA TYR A 147 -9.22 -18.97 -10.80
C TYR A 147 -9.69 -20.23 -10.08
N ASP A 148 -10.32 -21.16 -10.79
CA ASP A 148 -10.73 -22.44 -10.24
C ASP A 148 -9.46 -23.17 -9.78
N ASN A 149 -9.34 -23.45 -8.48
CA ASN A 149 -8.15 -23.97 -7.77
C ASN A 149 -7.06 -22.95 -7.37
N ALA A 150 -7.26 -21.65 -7.57
CA ALA A 150 -6.38 -20.63 -7.01
C ALA A 150 -6.98 -20.06 -5.71
N PRO A 151 -6.20 -19.90 -4.62
CA PRO A 151 -6.72 -19.35 -3.36
C PRO A 151 -6.89 -17.83 -3.43
N ILE A 152 -7.79 -17.36 -4.29
CA ILE A 152 -8.05 -15.95 -4.56
C ILE A 152 -9.37 -15.55 -3.91
N ASP A 153 -9.32 -14.49 -3.09
CA ASP A 153 -10.54 -13.83 -2.64
C ASP A 153 -11.08 -12.98 -3.80
N LEU A 154 -12.35 -13.18 -4.15
CA LEU A 154 -13.03 -12.48 -5.23
C LEU A 154 -14.29 -11.80 -4.69
N ALA A 155 -14.48 -10.53 -5.06
CA ALA A 155 -15.72 -9.80 -4.90
C ALA A 155 -16.17 -9.27 -6.26
N VAL A 156 -17.45 -9.45 -6.59
CA VAL A 156 -18.07 -8.95 -7.82
C VAL A 156 -19.15 -7.97 -7.43
N VAL A 157 -18.92 -6.69 -7.74
CA VAL A 157 -19.71 -5.58 -7.19
C VAL A 157 -20.21 -4.64 -8.30
N SER A 158 -21.22 -3.85 -7.98
CA SER A 158 -21.54 -2.64 -8.74
C SER A 158 -21.66 -1.46 -7.80
N ALA A 159 -20.69 -0.54 -7.89
CA ALA A 159 -20.74 0.73 -7.17
C ALA A 159 -21.93 1.61 -7.60
N ARG A 160 -22.52 1.36 -8.79
CA ARG A 160 -23.68 2.10 -9.30
C ARG A 160 -24.97 1.62 -8.64
N THR A 161 -25.15 0.31 -8.51
CA THR A 161 -26.39 -0.28 -7.96
C THR A 161 -26.31 -0.55 -6.47
N GLY A 162 -25.10 -0.58 -5.89
CA GLY A 162 -24.85 -0.98 -4.51
C GLY A 162 -24.84 -2.50 -4.30
N GLU A 163 -24.83 -3.29 -5.37
CA GLU A 163 -24.77 -4.76 -5.29
C GLU A 163 -23.35 -5.24 -4.94
N GLY A 164 -23.27 -6.21 -4.02
CA GLY A 164 -22.05 -6.93 -3.66
C GLY A 164 -21.46 -6.51 -2.32
#